data_AF-A0A7S4U7Z9-F1
#
_entry.id   AF-A0A7S4U7Z9-F1
#
_cell.length_a   1.000
_cell.length_b   1.000
_cell.length_c   1.000
_cell.angle_alpha   90.00
_cell.angle_beta   90.00
_cell.angle_gamma   90.00
#
_symmetry.space_group_name_H-M   'P 1'
#
loop_
_entity.id
_entity.type
_entity.pdbx_description
1 polymer ?
#
loop_
_entity_poly.entity_id
_entity_poly.type
_entity_poly.pdbx_seq_one_letter_code
_entity_poly.pdbx_strand_id
1 'polypeptide(L)'
;LVVVSQIKINVTNAYCGSLGLSNSFSRLTGKQVNRLIFLVVHLILCCLLMQAGAFHLLESLLAFYANCAIAWVVSVSSDLIINKHLLGFSPALPEYRKGIVGNINPVGLASLLLASIISIAVFFGLFGEPGKAYSQILALILALILPPIIAFATMGKYYLTRFEDGIPFPRMDLDTGYFSDMQFHCHLCEFDYERPDVVGCTVHEESATCSLCLVTDKKKEHPLGEKPVVSWAAMYQKWKEAQRNR
;
A
#
# COMPACT_ATOMS: atom_id res chain seq x y z
N LEU A 1 16.30 16.38 -27.48
CA LEU A 1 14.99 16.06 -26.86
C LEU A 1 14.80 14.55 -26.67
N VAL A 2 14.95 13.73 -27.72
CA VAL A 2 14.71 12.26 -27.69
C VAL A 2 15.58 11.51 -26.66
N VAL A 3 16.89 11.78 -26.61
CA VAL A 3 17.79 11.10 -25.66
C VAL A 3 17.40 11.41 -24.21
N VAL A 4 17.06 12.67 -23.92
CA VAL A 4 16.69 13.11 -22.58
C VAL A 4 15.37 12.46 -22.13
N SER A 5 14.38 12.36 -23.02
CA SER A 5 13.11 11.70 -22.68
C SER A 5 13.28 10.20 -22.45
N GLN A 6 14.08 9.52 -23.27
CA GLN A 6 14.38 8.09 -23.10
C GLN A 6 15.11 7.81 -21.78
N ILE A 7 16.10 8.63 -21.43
CA ILE A 7 16.81 8.51 -20.14
C ILE A 7 15.83 8.70 -18.98
N LYS A 8 14.98 9.73 -19.01
CA LYS A 8 14.01 9.98 -17.93
C LYS A 8 13.06 8.80 -17.72
N ILE A 9 12.52 8.24 -18.81
CA ILE A 9 11.61 7.08 -18.75
C ILE A 9 12.35 5.86 -18.19
N ASN A 10 13.54 5.55 -18.70
CA ASN A 10 14.31 4.39 -18.25
C ASN A 10 14.75 4.51 -16.78
N VAL A 11 15.16 5.71 -16.34
CA VAL A 11 15.50 5.98 -14.94
C VAL A 11 14.27 5.81 -14.04
N THR A 12 13.10 6.28 -14.48
CA THR A 12 11.84 6.12 -13.72
C THR A 12 11.45 4.65 -13.60
N ASN A 13 11.54 3.88 -14.68
CA ASN A 13 11.26 2.44 -14.66
C ASN A 13 12.23 1.68 -13.74
N ALA A 14 13.53 1.97 -13.83
CA ALA A 14 14.53 1.36 -12.96
C ALA A 14 14.34 1.75 -11.49
N TYR A 15 13.98 3.01 -11.23
CA TYR A 15 13.65 3.51 -9.89
C TYR A 15 12.48 2.73 -9.30
N CYS A 16 11.35 2.67 -10.00
CA CYS A 16 10.14 1.97 -9.55
C CYS A 16 10.38 0.47 -9.36
N GLY A 17 11.09 -0.18 -10.30
CA GLY A 17 11.45 -1.60 -10.22
C GLY A 17 12.30 -1.92 -9.00
N SER A 18 13.36 -1.14 -8.75
CA SER A 18 14.24 -1.33 -7.58
C SER A 18 13.50 -1.14 -6.26
N LEU A 19 12.57 -0.19 -6.17
CA LEU A 19 11.77 0.06 -4.98
C LEU A 19 10.77 -1.08 -4.73
N GLY A 20 10.09 -1.55 -5.77
CA GLY A 20 9.15 -2.67 -5.68
C GLY A 20 9.82 -3.97 -5.22
N LEU A 21 11.00 -4.27 -5.78
CA LEU A 21 11.78 -5.45 -5.42
C LEU A 21 12.32 -5.38 -3.99
N SER A 22 12.90 -4.24 -3.59
CA SER A 22 13.43 -4.07 -2.23
C SER A 22 12.33 -4.15 -1.15
N ASN A 23 11.16 -3.54 -1.40
CA ASN A 23 10.00 -3.62 -0.50
C ASN A 23 9.43 -5.03 -0.41
N SER A 24 9.34 -5.76 -1.53
CA SER A 24 8.88 -7.15 -1.54
C SER A 24 9.86 -8.04 -0.77
N PHE A 25 11.16 -7.86 -0.99
CA PHE A 25 12.20 -8.63 -0.31
C PHE A 25 12.21 -8.41 1.19
N SER A 26 12.08 -7.16 1.65
CA SER A 26 12.05 -6.85 3.08
C SER A 26 10.82 -7.45 3.77
N ARG A 27 9.67 -7.48 3.08
CA ARG A 27 8.46 -8.14 3.58
C ARG A 27 8.56 -9.66 3.61
N LEU A 28 9.22 -10.28 2.63
CA LEU A 28 9.35 -11.74 2.56
C LEU A 28 10.42 -12.29 3.52
N THR A 29 11.53 -11.57 3.69
CA THR A 29 12.70 -12.06 4.45
C THR A 29 12.83 -11.45 5.84
N GLY A 30 12.11 -10.34 6.10
CA GLY A 30 12.28 -9.51 7.29
C GLY A 30 13.66 -8.86 7.38
N LYS A 31 14.41 -8.80 6.27
CA LYS A 31 15.76 -8.22 6.21
C LYS A 31 15.75 -7.01 5.29
N GLN A 32 16.41 -5.94 5.72
CA GLN A 32 16.63 -4.78 4.89
C GLN A 32 18.02 -4.84 4.27
N VAL A 33 18.07 -4.71 2.96
CA VAL A 33 19.29 -4.73 2.15
C VAL A 33 19.35 -3.42 1.38
N ASN A 34 20.57 -2.96 1.08
CA ASN A 34 20.77 -1.73 0.33
C ASN A 34 20.03 -1.79 -1.02
N ARG A 35 19.23 -0.76 -1.28
CA ARG A 35 18.46 -0.60 -2.52
C ARG A 35 19.31 -0.70 -3.79
N LEU A 36 20.58 -0.29 -3.73
CA LEU A 36 21.51 -0.36 -4.85
C LEU A 36 21.59 -1.78 -5.44
N ILE A 37 21.58 -2.81 -4.59
CA ILE A 37 21.63 -4.22 -5.03
C ILE A 37 20.41 -4.55 -5.90
N PHE A 38 19.21 -4.13 -5.47
CA PHE A 38 17.98 -4.36 -6.23
C PHE A 38 17.94 -3.56 -7.53
N LEU A 39 18.53 -2.36 -7.55
CA LEU A 39 18.68 -1.58 -8.79
C LEU A 39 19.55 -2.34 -9.80
N VAL A 40 20.73 -2.81 -9.38
CA VAL A 40 21.64 -3.56 -10.25
C VAL A 40 20.98 -4.85 -10.76
N VAL A 41 20.34 -5.62 -9.88
CA VAL A 41 19.62 -6.85 -10.27
C VAL A 41 18.51 -6.54 -11.28
N HIS A 42 17.71 -5.50 -11.06
CA HIS A 42 16.64 -5.11 -11.96
C HIS A 42 17.19 -4.71 -13.34
N LEU A 43 18.26 -3.90 -13.39
CA LEU A 43 18.89 -3.49 -14.63
C LEU A 43 19.47 -4.68 -15.41
N ILE A 44 20.14 -5.62 -14.73
CA ILE A 44 20.64 -6.85 -15.36
C ILE A 44 19.49 -7.64 -15.97
N LEU A 45 18.39 -7.83 -15.23
CA LEU A 45 17.21 -8.54 -15.74
C LEU A 45 16.62 -7.84 -16.97
N CYS A 46 16.50 -6.51 -16.96
CA CYS A 46 16.04 -5.74 -18.11
C CYS A 46 16.97 -5.89 -19.33
N CYS A 47 18.28 -5.84 -19.13
CA CYS A 47 19.26 -6.04 -20.21
C CYS A 47 19.17 -7.44 -20.79
N LEU A 48 19.04 -8.48 -19.96
CA LEU A 48 18.88 -9.86 -20.40
C LEU A 48 17.59 -10.06 -21.20
N LEU A 49 16.47 -9.50 -20.73
CA LEU A 49 15.18 -9.56 -21.45
C LEU A 49 15.25 -8.85 -22.81
N MET A 50 15.96 -7.72 -22.88
CA MET A 50 16.16 -6.99 -24.12
C MET A 50 17.04 -7.78 -25.11
N GLN A 51 18.11 -8.44 -24.62
CA GLN A 51 18.96 -9.31 -25.43
C GLN A 51 18.23 -10.57 -25.91
N ALA A 52 17.29 -11.09 -25.13
CA ALA A 52 16.49 -12.26 -25.47
C ALA A 52 15.40 -12.00 -26.54
N GLY A 53 15.26 -10.77 -27.05
CA GLY A 53 14.33 -10.47 -28.14
C GLY A 53 12.85 -10.56 -27.75
N ALA A 54 12.48 -10.05 -26.58
CA ALA A 54 11.14 -10.16 -25.99
C ALA A 54 9.98 -9.49 -26.78
N PHE A 55 10.19 -8.99 -28.00
CA PHE A 55 9.19 -8.29 -28.82
C PHE A 55 7.92 -9.10 -29.07
N HIS A 56 8.03 -10.39 -29.40
CA HIS A 56 6.86 -11.24 -29.62
C HIS A 56 6.08 -11.57 -28.34
N LEU A 57 6.75 -11.55 -27.19
CA LEU A 57 6.14 -11.83 -25.89
C LEU A 57 5.45 -10.57 -25.33
N LEU A 58 5.95 -9.39 -25.67
CA LEU A 58 5.47 -8.10 -25.15
C LEU A 58 4.00 -7.86 -25.47
N GLU A 59 3.52 -8.12 -26.68
CA GLU A 59 2.12 -7.83 -27.05
C GLU A 59 1.12 -8.61 -26.20
N SER A 60 1.29 -9.93 -26.10
CA SER A 60 0.41 -10.79 -25.29
C SER A 60 0.56 -10.52 -23.79
N LEU A 61 1.78 -10.26 -23.31
CA LEU A 61 2.01 -9.92 -21.90
C LEU A 61 1.40 -8.56 -21.53
N LEU A 62 1.46 -7.56 -22.41
CA LEU A 62 0.88 -6.25 -22.15
C LEU A 62 -0.65 -6.35 -22.06
N ALA A 63 -1.29 -7.11 -22.94
CA ALA A 63 -2.74 -7.32 -22.88
C ALA A 63 -3.16 -8.03 -21.59
N PHE A 64 -2.43 -9.08 -21.19
CA PHE A 64 -2.63 -9.76 -19.91
C PHE A 64 -2.41 -8.82 -18.72
N TYR A 65 -1.28 -8.11 -18.70
CA TYR A 65 -0.89 -7.18 -17.65
C TYR A 65 -1.88 -6.03 -17.50
N ALA A 66 -2.45 -5.52 -18.61
CA ALA A 66 -3.42 -4.44 -18.59
C ALA A 66 -4.66 -4.78 -17.75
N ASN A 67 -5.13 -6.04 -17.77
CA ASN A 67 -6.25 -6.48 -16.94
C ASN A 67 -5.92 -6.35 -15.44
N CYS A 68 -4.73 -6.80 -15.03
CA CYS A 68 -4.25 -6.65 -13.64
C CYS A 68 -4.02 -5.18 -13.27
N ALA A 69 -3.42 -4.40 -14.16
CA ALA A 69 -3.08 -3.00 -13.91
C ALA A 69 -4.32 -2.14 -13.70
N ILE A 70 -5.35 -2.32 -14.54
CA ILE A 70 -6.64 -1.64 -14.38
C ILE A 70 -7.31 -2.07 -13.07
N ALA A 71 -7.38 -3.37 -12.79
CA ALA A 71 -7.95 -3.87 -11.54
C ALA A 71 -7.25 -3.27 -10.31
N TRP A 72 -5.93 -3.13 -10.35
CA TRP A 72 -5.14 -2.52 -9.27
C TRP A 72 -5.40 -1.03 -9.10
N VAL A 73 -5.25 -0.23 -10.17
CA VAL A 73 -5.42 1.23 -10.07
C VAL A 73 -6.85 1.59 -9.68
N VAL A 74 -7.85 0.93 -10.27
CA VAL A 74 -9.27 1.24 -10.02
C VAL A 74 -9.69 0.78 -8.62
N SER A 75 -9.22 -0.38 -8.13
CA SER A 75 -9.55 -0.82 -6.77
C SER A 75 -8.98 0.10 -5.70
N VAL A 76 -7.73 0.57 -5.88
CA VAL A 76 -7.11 1.58 -5.00
C VAL A 76 -7.89 2.90 -5.07
N SER A 77 -8.24 3.34 -6.29
CA SER A 77 -8.99 4.60 -6.47
C SER A 77 -10.39 4.53 -5.86
N SER A 78 -11.09 3.40 -6.03
CA SER A 78 -12.40 3.15 -5.43
C SER A 78 -12.32 3.14 -3.90
N ASP A 79 -11.29 2.51 -3.32
CA ASP A 79 -11.10 2.53 -1.87
C ASP A 79 -10.84 3.95 -1.33
N LEU A 80 -10.00 4.74 -2.02
CA LEU A 80 -9.69 6.11 -1.60
C LEU A 80 -10.86 7.07 -1.79
N ILE A 81 -11.60 6.98 -2.90
CA ILE A 81 -12.69 7.91 -3.20
C ILE A 81 -13.95 7.44 -2.47
N ILE A 82 -14.39 6.20 -2.67
CA ILE A 82 -15.68 5.73 -2.16
C ILE A 82 -15.57 5.35 -0.68
N ASN A 83 -14.71 4.40 -0.32
CA ASN A 83 -14.66 3.89 1.06
C ASN A 83 -14.16 4.93 2.05
N LYS A 84 -13.11 5.67 1.67
CA LYS A 84 -12.52 6.69 2.53
C LYS A 84 -13.24 8.04 2.45
N HIS A 85 -13.49 8.59 1.26
CA HIS A 85 -14.06 9.94 1.15
C HIS A 85 -15.58 10.00 1.17
N LEU A 86 -16.32 9.00 0.67
CA LEU A 86 -17.79 9.04 0.67
C LEU A 86 -18.42 8.29 1.85
N LEU A 87 -17.92 7.10 2.19
CA LEU A 87 -18.59 6.17 3.11
C LEU A 87 -18.02 6.16 4.54
N GLY A 88 -16.83 6.72 4.76
CA GLY A 88 -16.18 6.74 6.07
C GLY A 88 -15.79 5.36 6.62
N PHE A 89 -15.60 4.36 5.75
CA PHE A 89 -15.08 3.03 6.11
C PHE A 89 -13.58 3.03 6.42
N SER A 90 -12.86 4.08 6.06
CA SER A 90 -11.41 4.20 6.20
C SER A 90 -11.06 5.52 6.92
N PRO A 91 -9.97 5.56 7.71
CA PRO A 91 -9.58 6.76 8.44
C PRO A 91 -9.36 7.97 7.53
N ALA A 92 -9.75 9.15 8.01
CA ALA A 92 -9.62 10.40 7.27
C ALA A 92 -8.15 10.75 6.95
N LEU A 93 -7.25 10.51 7.90
CA LEU A 93 -5.80 10.64 7.71
C LEU A 93 -5.22 9.30 7.23
N PRO A 94 -4.47 9.28 6.11
CA PRO A 94 -3.75 8.08 5.69
C PRO A 94 -2.77 7.64 6.77
N GLU A 95 -2.83 6.36 7.15
CA GLU A 95 -1.92 5.77 8.13
C GLU A 95 -1.03 4.73 7.44
N TYR A 96 0.28 4.81 7.65
CA TYR A 96 1.26 3.88 7.06
C TYR A 96 2.14 3.17 8.09
N ARG A 97 2.14 3.65 9.35
CA ARG A 97 3.01 3.12 10.40
C ARG A 97 2.61 1.71 10.79
N LYS A 98 3.62 0.84 10.86
CA LYS A 98 3.47 -0.52 11.39
C LYS A 98 3.16 -0.47 12.88
N GLY A 99 2.27 -1.37 13.31
CA GLY A 99 1.73 -1.40 14.69
C GLY A 99 0.32 -0.80 14.82
N ILE A 100 -0.03 0.14 13.93
CA ILE A 100 -1.36 0.77 13.87
C ILE A 100 -2.19 0.21 12.72
N VAL A 101 -1.56 -0.05 11.58
CA VAL A 101 -2.23 -0.68 10.43
C VAL A 101 -2.21 -2.21 10.54
N GLY A 102 -3.28 -2.83 10.05
CA GLY A 102 -3.36 -4.28 9.88
C GLY A 102 -2.29 -4.79 8.90
N ASN A 103 -1.91 -6.06 9.02
CA ASN A 103 -0.93 -6.66 8.11
C ASN A 103 -1.51 -6.86 6.70
N ILE A 104 -2.79 -7.22 6.64
CA ILE A 104 -3.53 -7.50 5.41
C ILE A 104 -4.86 -6.76 5.51
N ASN A 105 -5.18 -5.98 4.49
CA ASN A 105 -6.52 -5.44 4.28
C ASN A 105 -7.23 -6.29 3.22
N PRO A 106 -8.21 -7.15 3.60
CA PRO A 106 -8.92 -7.99 2.66
C PRO A 106 -9.75 -7.17 1.66
N VAL A 107 -10.14 -5.93 1.98
CA VAL A 107 -10.91 -5.07 1.07
C VAL A 107 -10.12 -4.85 -0.22
N GLY A 108 -8.90 -4.33 -0.13
CA GLY A 108 -8.07 -4.08 -1.30
C GLY A 108 -7.59 -5.38 -1.96
N LEU A 109 -7.10 -6.34 -1.16
CA LEU A 109 -6.51 -7.57 -1.70
C LEU A 109 -7.55 -8.45 -2.40
N ALA A 110 -8.70 -8.70 -1.77
CA ALA A 110 -9.73 -9.54 -2.37
C ALA A 110 -10.37 -8.85 -3.59
N SER A 111 -10.60 -7.53 -3.55
CA SER A 111 -11.10 -6.80 -4.71
C SER A 111 -10.16 -6.89 -5.91
N LEU A 112 -8.86 -6.66 -5.69
CA LEU A 112 -7.85 -6.77 -6.73
C LEU A 112 -7.80 -8.19 -7.32
N LEU A 113 -7.74 -9.21 -6.47
CA LEU A 113 -7.63 -10.60 -6.90
C LEU A 113 -8.87 -11.04 -7.66
N LEU A 114 -10.08 -10.80 -7.12
CA LEU A 114 -11.33 -11.17 -7.77
C LEU A 114 -11.51 -10.45 -9.11
N ALA A 115 -11.29 -9.13 -9.15
CA ALA A 115 -11.40 -8.37 -10.41
C ALA A 115 -10.39 -8.85 -11.45
N SER A 116 -9.14 -9.12 -11.04
CA SER A 116 -8.09 -9.62 -11.94
C SER A 116 -8.41 -11.03 -12.45
N ILE A 117 -8.75 -11.97 -11.55
CA ILE A 117 -9.02 -13.37 -11.91
C ILE A 117 -10.20 -13.47 -12.86
N ILE A 118 -11.31 -12.78 -12.56
CA ILE A 118 -12.50 -12.82 -13.41
C ILE A 118 -12.20 -12.19 -14.76
N SER A 119 -11.55 -11.02 -14.79
CA SER A 119 -11.18 -10.35 -16.04
C SER A 119 -10.23 -11.19 -16.90
N ILE A 120 -9.23 -11.82 -16.30
CA ILE A 120 -8.30 -12.74 -16.98
C ILE A 120 -9.04 -13.97 -17.51
N ALA A 121 -9.96 -14.55 -16.74
CA ALA A 121 -10.74 -15.69 -17.21
C ALA A 121 -11.56 -15.31 -18.46
N VAL A 122 -12.13 -14.11 -18.50
CA VAL A 122 -12.83 -13.57 -19.66
C VAL A 122 -11.87 -13.31 -20.84
N PHE A 123 -10.67 -12.80 -20.57
CA PHE A 123 -9.63 -12.64 -21.58
C PHE A 123 -9.26 -13.98 -22.25
N PHE A 124 -9.24 -15.08 -21.50
CA PHE A 124 -9.05 -16.43 -22.05
C PHE A 124 -10.29 -17.04 -22.71
N GLY A 125 -11.44 -16.35 -22.70
CA GLY A 125 -12.64 -16.75 -23.44
C GLY A 125 -13.75 -17.37 -22.60
N LEU A 126 -13.78 -17.14 -21.27
CA LEU A 126 -14.87 -17.61 -20.40
C LEU A 126 -16.27 -17.19 -20.90
N PHE A 127 -16.39 -16.03 -21.57
CA PHE A 127 -17.64 -15.54 -22.17
C PHE A 127 -17.63 -15.53 -23.70
N GLY A 128 -16.83 -16.40 -24.33
CA GLY A 128 -16.69 -16.48 -25.78
C GLY A 128 -15.87 -15.33 -26.39
N GLU A 129 -15.78 -15.31 -27.72
CA GLU A 129 -15.01 -14.30 -28.47
C GLU A 129 -15.41 -12.84 -28.19
N PRO A 130 -16.69 -12.45 -28.20
CA PRO A 130 -17.05 -11.05 -27.93
C PRO A 130 -16.65 -10.63 -26.51
N GLY A 131 -16.71 -11.55 -25.53
CA GLY A 131 -16.33 -11.26 -24.14
C GLY A 131 -14.86 -10.88 -23.97
N LYS A 132 -13.95 -11.43 -24.78
CA LYS A 132 -12.50 -11.18 -24.68
C LYS A 132 -12.16 -9.69 -24.81
N ALA A 133 -12.81 -9.00 -25.74
CA ALA A 133 -12.61 -7.56 -25.98
C ALA A 133 -13.07 -6.68 -24.80
N TYR A 134 -14.01 -7.16 -23.98
CA TYR A 134 -14.53 -6.43 -22.83
C TYR A 134 -13.86 -6.82 -21.51
N SER A 135 -12.85 -7.70 -21.52
CA SER A 135 -12.15 -8.15 -20.30
C SER A 135 -11.64 -7.00 -19.42
N GLN A 136 -11.07 -5.97 -20.03
CA GLN A 136 -10.52 -4.80 -19.34
C GLN A 136 -11.63 -3.89 -18.77
N ILE A 137 -12.72 -3.73 -19.52
CA ILE A 137 -13.91 -2.98 -19.07
C ILE A 137 -14.55 -3.71 -17.88
N LEU A 138 -14.60 -5.04 -17.92
CA LEU A 138 -15.08 -5.84 -16.80
C LEU A 138 -14.17 -5.71 -15.57
N ALA A 139 -12.84 -5.73 -15.73
CA ALA A 139 -11.89 -5.45 -14.64
C ALA A 139 -12.18 -4.10 -13.98
N LEU A 140 -12.41 -3.06 -14.79
CA LEU A 140 -12.73 -1.71 -14.30
C LEU A 140 -14.02 -1.71 -13.48
N ILE A 141 -15.11 -2.29 -14.02
CA ILE A 141 -16.41 -2.33 -13.33
C ILE A 141 -16.30 -3.10 -12.01
N LEU A 142 -15.67 -4.29 -12.03
CA LEU A 142 -15.48 -5.10 -10.83
C LEU A 142 -14.62 -4.39 -9.80
N ALA A 143 -13.50 -3.79 -10.22
CA ALA A 143 -12.60 -3.08 -9.31
C ALA A 143 -13.22 -1.80 -8.74
N LEU A 144 -14.21 -1.21 -9.40
CA LEU A 144 -14.97 -0.07 -8.87
C LEU A 144 -15.95 -0.51 -7.78
N ILE A 145 -16.62 -1.66 -7.95
CA ILE A 145 -17.74 -2.10 -7.12
C ILE A 145 -17.32 -3.02 -5.98
N LEU A 146 -16.30 -3.87 -6.17
CA LEU A 146 -15.87 -4.82 -5.14
C LEU A 146 -15.33 -4.15 -3.86
N PRO A 147 -14.52 -3.06 -3.92
CA PRO A 147 -14.04 -2.41 -2.71
C PRO A 147 -15.15 -1.94 -1.76
N PRO A 148 -16.22 -1.22 -2.20
CA PRO A 148 -17.30 -0.84 -1.30
C PRO A 148 -18.13 -2.03 -0.80
N ILE A 149 -18.37 -3.05 -1.62
CA ILE A 149 -19.08 -4.26 -1.18
C ILE A 149 -18.32 -4.97 -0.07
N ILE A 150 -17.01 -5.19 -0.26
CA ILE A 150 -16.17 -5.90 0.71
C ILE A 150 -15.93 -5.04 1.96
N ALA A 151 -15.78 -3.72 1.82
CA ALA A 151 -15.69 -2.80 2.97
C ALA A 151 -16.96 -2.85 3.82
N PHE A 152 -18.13 -2.86 3.20
CA PHE A 152 -19.41 -3.01 3.87
C PHE A 152 -19.51 -4.38 4.56
N ALA A 153 -19.21 -5.48 3.85
CA ALA A 153 -19.27 -6.83 4.41
C ALA A 153 -18.28 -7.04 5.58
N THR A 154 -17.12 -6.39 5.54
CA THR A 154 -16.11 -6.46 6.61
C THR A 154 -16.34 -5.43 7.71
N MET A 155 -17.31 -4.52 7.55
CA MET A 155 -17.59 -3.42 8.47
C MET A 155 -16.32 -2.63 8.83
N GLY A 156 -15.45 -2.36 7.86
CA GLY A 156 -14.23 -1.56 8.05
C GLY A 156 -13.21 -2.08 9.10
N LYS A 157 -13.34 -3.33 9.57
CA LYS A 157 -12.53 -3.88 10.68
C LYS A 157 -11.02 -3.97 10.41
N TYR A 158 -10.61 -3.89 9.15
CA TYR A 158 -9.24 -4.18 8.72
C TYR A 158 -8.41 -2.95 8.34
N TYR A 159 -8.98 -1.73 8.42
CA TYR A 159 -8.24 -0.51 8.07
C TYR A 159 -7.29 -0.06 9.19
N LEU A 160 -7.72 -0.17 10.46
CA LEU A 160 -6.94 0.24 11.63
C LEU A 160 -7.10 -0.76 12.76
N THR A 161 -6.02 -1.00 13.49
CA THR A 161 -6.06 -1.81 14.72
C THR A 161 -6.19 -0.96 15.97
N ARG A 162 -5.81 0.32 15.92
CA ARG A 162 -5.92 1.25 17.06
C ARG A 162 -5.88 2.69 16.56
N PHE A 163 -6.30 3.62 17.41
CA PHE A 163 -6.15 5.07 17.12
C PHE A 163 -4.91 5.68 17.76
N GLU A 164 -4.46 5.12 18.87
CA GLU A 164 -3.35 5.62 19.65
C GLU A 164 -2.08 4.86 19.30
N ASP A 165 -0.97 5.58 19.24
CA ASP A 165 0.33 5.08 18.87
C ASP A 165 1.31 5.00 20.05
N GLY A 166 0.82 5.17 21.28
CA GLY A 166 1.59 5.01 22.51
C GLY A 166 2.54 6.17 22.82
N ILE A 167 2.47 7.28 22.09
CA ILE A 167 3.28 8.48 22.35
C ILE A 167 2.33 9.62 22.77
N PRO A 168 2.50 10.23 23.97
CA PRO A 168 1.60 11.26 24.51
C PRO A 168 1.80 12.65 23.89
N PHE A 169 2.24 12.71 22.63
CA PHE A 169 2.40 13.94 21.86
C PHE A 169 1.51 13.88 20.62
N PRO A 170 0.81 14.96 20.25
CA PRO A 170 -0.04 14.97 19.08
C PRO A 170 0.79 14.85 17.78
N ARG A 171 0.20 14.23 16.75
CA ARG A 171 0.88 14.07 15.43
C ARG A 171 0.77 15.28 14.53
N MET A 172 -0.30 16.04 14.71
CA MET A 172 -0.49 17.31 14.03
C MET A 172 -0.32 18.39 15.07
N ASP A 173 0.41 19.42 14.68
CA ASP A 173 0.45 20.66 15.43
C ASP A 173 -0.93 21.33 15.33
N LEU A 174 -1.47 21.69 16.49
CA LEU A 174 -2.79 22.30 16.61
C LEU A 174 -2.80 23.74 16.10
N ASP A 175 -1.65 24.42 16.14
CA ASP A 175 -1.54 25.83 15.76
C ASP A 175 -1.38 26.01 14.26
N THR A 176 -0.57 25.16 13.62
CA THR A 176 -0.32 25.21 12.17
C THR A 176 -1.22 24.29 11.35
N GLY A 177 -1.80 23.27 11.96
CA GLY A 177 -2.53 22.21 11.26
C GLY A 177 -1.63 21.29 10.42
N TYR A 178 -0.30 21.43 10.53
CA TYR A 178 0.68 20.61 9.82
C TYR A 178 1.15 19.45 10.70
N PHE A 179 1.89 18.51 10.10
CA PHE A 179 2.52 17.45 10.87
C PHE A 179 3.56 18.01 11.84
N SER A 180 3.58 17.48 13.05
CA SER A 180 4.57 17.88 14.06
C SER A 180 5.98 17.49 13.61
N ASP A 181 6.89 18.45 13.66
CA ASP A 181 8.32 18.31 13.36
C ASP A 181 9.16 17.83 14.54
N MET A 182 8.51 17.55 15.68
CA MET A 182 9.13 17.06 16.90
C MET A 182 9.90 15.78 16.61
N GLN A 183 11.19 15.78 16.93
CA GLN A 183 12.09 14.67 16.68
C GLN A 183 12.05 13.64 17.81
N PHE A 184 12.07 12.36 17.43
CA PHE A 184 12.14 11.21 18.31
C PHE A 184 13.28 10.31 17.89
N HIS A 185 14.06 9.87 18.87
CA HIS A 185 15.17 8.96 18.65
C HIS A 185 14.67 7.50 18.65
N CYS A 186 14.90 6.77 17.56
CA CYS A 186 14.55 5.36 17.49
C CYS A 186 15.55 4.50 18.25
N HIS A 187 15.13 3.82 19.32
CA HIS A 187 16.03 3.03 20.18
C HIS A 187 16.67 1.80 19.49
N LEU A 188 16.21 1.40 18.30
CA LEU A 188 16.73 0.23 17.57
C LEU A 188 17.76 0.58 16.50
N CYS A 189 17.57 1.68 15.78
CA CYS A 189 18.46 2.09 14.69
C CYS A 189 19.25 3.37 14.99
N GLU A 190 18.99 4.02 16.13
CA GLU A 190 19.69 5.21 16.60
C GLU A 190 19.62 6.40 15.63
N PHE A 191 18.57 6.44 14.81
CA PHE A 191 18.27 7.59 13.94
C PHE A 191 17.11 8.41 14.52
N ASP A 192 17.16 9.71 14.25
CA ASP A 192 16.10 10.65 14.58
C ASP A 192 15.02 10.64 13.50
N TYR A 193 13.77 10.63 13.93
CA TYR A 193 12.58 10.63 13.08
C TYR A 193 11.58 11.66 13.59
N GLU A 194 10.77 12.21 12.69
CA GLU A 194 9.67 13.08 13.06
C GLU A 194 8.54 12.30 13.77
N ARG A 195 7.78 13.00 14.62
CA ARG A 195 6.63 12.47 15.36
C ARG A 195 5.65 11.62 14.53
N PRO A 196 5.32 11.95 13.27
CA PRO A 196 4.40 11.16 12.45
C PRO A 196 4.97 9.82 11.99
N ASP A 197 6.29 9.59 12.08
CA ASP A 197 6.99 8.40 11.59
C ASP A 197 7.25 7.33 12.66
N VAL A 198 7.09 7.69 13.93
CA VAL A 198 7.36 6.83 15.07
C VAL A 198 6.09 6.34 15.77
N VAL A 199 6.22 5.23 16.47
CA VAL A 199 5.25 4.71 17.44
C VAL A 199 5.95 4.34 18.74
N GLY A 200 5.23 4.36 19.85
CA GLY A 200 5.77 3.98 21.16
C GLY A 200 6.05 2.47 21.24
N CYS A 201 7.02 2.11 22.07
CA CYS A 201 7.27 0.72 22.46
C CYS A 201 6.66 0.46 23.84
N THR A 202 5.95 -0.66 24.02
CA THR A 202 5.40 -1.05 25.34
C THR A 202 6.41 -1.81 26.20
N VAL A 203 7.50 -2.32 25.62
CA VAL A 203 8.52 -3.11 26.33
C VAL A 203 9.61 -2.23 26.92
N HIS A 204 10.01 -1.18 26.19
CA HIS A 204 10.97 -0.19 26.66
C HIS A 204 10.21 1.11 26.93
N GLU A 205 10.01 1.42 28.21
CA GLU A 205 9.29 2.61 28.66
C GLU A 205 9.83 3.88 27.99
N GLU A 206 8.90 4.75 27.57
CA GLU A 206 9.17 6.06 26.94
C GLU A 206 10.05 6.02 25.66
N SER A 207 10.21 4.85 25.04
CA SER A 207 10.97 4.74 23.79
C SER A 207 10.10 4.79 22.54
N ALA A 208 10.64 5.42 21.50
CA ALA A 208 10.04 5.47 20.18
C ALA A 208 10.69 4.42 19.26
N THR A 209 9.89 3.90 18.32
CA THR A 209 10.33 2.95 17.30
C THR A 209 9.83 3.39 15.94
N CYS A 210 10.73 3.42 14.95
CA CYS A 210 10.34 3.75 13.59
C CYS A 210 9.60 2.59 12.92
N SER A 211 8.74 2.92 11.95
CA SER A 211 7.95 1.93 11.20
C SER A 211 8.81 0.83 10.55
N LEU A 212 10.03 1.18 10.13
CA LEU A 212 10.96 0.27 9.44
C LEU A 212 11.56 -0.79 10.37
N CYS A 213 12.00 -0.40 11.57
CA CYS A 213 12.44 -1.34 12.61
C CYS A 213 11.31 -2.29 13.01
N LEU A 214 10.06 -1.80 13.03
CA LEU A 214 8.89 -2.66 13.28
C LEU A 214 8.57 -3.63 12.13
N VAL A 215 8.88 -3.28 10.87
CA VAL A 215 8.76 -4.26 9.76
C VAL A 215 9.78 -5.40 9.93
N THR A 216 10.97 -5.07 10.43
CA THR A 216 12.11 -5.99 10.50
C THR A 216 12.22 -6.72 11.83
N ASP A 217 11.43 -6.34 12.82
CA ASP A 217 11.31 -7.04 14.11
C ASP A 217 10.69 -8.44 13.94
N LYS A 218 11.56 -9.44 13.87
CA LYS A 218 11.16 -10.86 13.75
C LYS A 218 10.56 -11.42 15.03
N LYS A 219 10.95 -10.90 16.18
CA LYS A 219 10.53 -11.42 17.48
C LYS A 219 9.18 -10.82 17.92
N LYS A 220 8.74 -9.73 17.27
CA LYS A 220 7.53 -8.98 17.61
C LYS A 220 7.54 -8.54 19.07
N GLU A 221 8.72 -8.23 19.59
CA GLU A 221 8.93 -7.77 20.96
C GLU A 221 8.64 -6.28 21.09
N HIS A 222 8.79 -5.50 20.01
CA HIS A 222 8.70 -4.04 20.04
C HIS A 222 7.34 -3.40 19.66
N PRO A 223 6.28 -4.10 19.19
CA PRO A 223 5.01 -3.47 18.87
C PRO A 223 4.22 -3.12 20.15
N LEU A 224 3.18 -2.31 20.00
CA LEU A 224 2.23 -1.86 21.04
C LEU A 224 1.35 -3.01 21.62
N GLY A 225 1.90 -4.19 21.89
CA GLY A 225 1.16 -5.36 22.38
C GLY A 225 0.14 -5.92 21.37
N GLU A 226 -0.91 -6.57 21.89
CA GLU A 226 -2.00 -7.12 21.06
C GLU A 226 -2.63 -6.04 20.17
N LYS A 227 -3.06 -6.44 18.96
CA LYS A 227 -3.71 -5.54 18.00
C LYS A 227 -5.22 -5.63 18.18
N PRO A 228 -5.86 -4.71 18.92
CA PRO A 228 -7.32 -4.73 19.04
C PRO A 228 -7.98 -4.48 17.68
N VAL A 229 -9.27 -4.80 17.60
CA VAL A 229 -10.08 -4.46 16.42
C VAL A 229 -10.82 -3.17 16.74
N VAL A 230 -10.61 -2.15 15.92
CA VAL A 230 -11.38 -0.90 16.02
C VAL A 230 -12.78 -1.14 15.47
N SER A 231 -13.80 -0.75 16.24
CA SER A 231 -15.19 -0.83 15.77
C SER A 231 -15.45 0.21 14.69
N TRP A 232 -16.26 -0.17 13.70
CA TRP A 232 -16.68 0.75 12.64
C TRP A 232 -17.33 2.02 13.18
N ALA A 233 -18.18 1.89 14.20
CA ALA A 233 -18.88 3.03 14.80
C ALA A 233 -17.89 4.07 15.36
N ALA A 234 -16.85 3.63 16.07
CA ALA A 234 -15.83 4.52 16.61
C ALA A 234 -15.02 5.21 15.50
N MET A 235 -14.65 4.45 14.45
CA MET A 235 -13.96 4.99 13.28
C MET A 235 -14.82 6.00 12.52
N TYR A 236 -16.10 5.71 12.34
CA TYR A 236 -17.03 6.58 11.62
C TYR A 236 -17.28 7.90 12.38
N GLN A 237 -17.30 7.89 13.71
CA GLN A 237 -17.38 9.14 14.49
C GLN A 237 -16.15 10.01 14.30
N LYS A 238 -14.93 9.45 14.44
CA LYS A 238 -13.68 10.19 14.17
C LYS A 238 -13.62 10.70 12.74
N TRP A 239 -14.10 9.91 11.79
CA TRP A 239 -14.19 10.34 10.39
C TRP A 239 -15.13 11.55 10.23
N LYS A 240 -16.32 11.53 10.85
CA LYS A 240 -17.26 12.66 10.82
C LYS A 240 -16.71 13.91 11.51
N GLU A 241 -15.95 13.76 12.58
CA GLU A 241 -15.25 14.87 13.24
C GLU A 241 -14.20 15.47 12.30
N ALA A 242 -13.39 14.63 11.66
CA ALA A 242 -12.39 15.07 10.71
C ALA A 242 -12.98 15.76 9.46
N GLN A 243 -14.18 15.36 9.00
CA GLN A 243 -14.87 16.06 7.91
C GLN A 243 -15.45 17.41 8.34
N ARG A 244 -15.85 17.57 9.62
CA ARG A 244 -16.33 18.86 10.14
C ARG A 244 -15.22 19.88 10.34
N ASN A 245 -14.00 19.41 10.58
CA ASN A 245 -12.82 20.25 10.81
C ASN A 245 -12.01 20.54 9.54
N ARG A 246 -12.51 20.14 8.36
CA ARG A 246 -11.93 20.44 7.04
C ARG A 246 -12.66 21.63 6.42
#